data_AF-A0A6G3Z959-F1
#
_entry.id   AF-A0A6G3Z959-F1
#
_cell.length_a   1.000
_cell.length_b   1.000
_cell.length_c   1.000
_cell.angle_alpha   90.00
_cell.angle_beta   90.00
_cell.angle_gamma   90.00
#
_symmetry.space_group_name_H-M   'P 1'
#
loop_
_entity.id
_entity.type
_entity.pdbx_description
1 polymer ?
#
loop_
_entity_poly.entity_id
_entity_poly.type
_entity_poly.pdbx_seq_one_letter_code
_entity_poly.pdbx_strand_id
1 'polypeptide(L)'
;LYALARGVYEYDVVLLTHPDGNVLKLQVGYLDGTDPLRQVFQTVVDSLGFDTIGATGEVEAIDYRHLQAHLMAGEWQAADLETRSILQQLISTYDYFYPSIEADGIEALRCEDLQILDALWSRYSNGRYGFTAQHQVWRSLTVIDPTIRAERFGQHVQWQRAEPLPNTPFGSSLWRSDTELTYTTDAPIGHLPWSGVSSLTLERMLEEGGLGCGSCTIDAFYISEDRLAHYLNAFMARVDECLCDQARSQEQS
;
A
#
# COMPACT_ATOMS: atom_id res chain seq x y z
N LEU A 1 13.33 -56.11 -29.30
CA LEU A 1 12.09 -55.30 -29.40
C LEU A 1 12.32 -54.02 -28.64
N TYR A 2 12.58 -52.92 -29.37
CA TYR A 2 12.73 -51.58 -28.80
C TYR A 2 11.40 -51.17 -28.17
N ALA A 3 11.40 -50.85 -26.87
CA ALA A 3 10.25 -50.26 -26.20
C ALA A 3 10.25 -48.75 -26.50
N LEU A 4 9.26 -48.32 -27.28
CA LEU A 4 8.97 -46.92 -27.58
C LEU A 4 8.62 -46.16 -26.29
N ALA A 5 9.29 -45.04 -26.06
CA ALA A 5 8.99 -44.07 -25.02
C ALA A 5 7.52 -43.62 -25.10
N ARG A 6 6.81 -43.60 -23.97
CA ARG A 6 5.51 -42.93 -23.85
C ARG A 6 5.70 -41.71 -22.96
N GLY A 7 5.87 -40.55 -23.59
CA GLY A 7 5.60 -39.27 -22.94
C GLY A 7 4.10 -39.18 -22.71
N VAL A 8 3.69 -39.00 -21.45
CA VAL A 8 2.29 -38.71 -21.09
C VAL A 8 2.31 -37.82 -19.84
N TYR A 9 2.98 -36.68 -19.94
CA TYR A 9 2.75 -35.59 -19.01
C TYR A 9 2.18 -34.43 -19.82
N GLU A 10 1.00 -33.98 -19.44
CA GLU A 10 0.43 -32.70 -19.85
C GLU A 10 1.01 -31.60 -18.96
N TYR A 11 1.02 -30.37 -19.47
CA TYR A 11 1.60 -29.23 -18.75
C TYR A 11 0.67 -28.03 -18.82
N ASP A 12 0.45 -27.41 -17.67
CA ASP A 12 -0.04 -26.04 -17.58
C ASP A 12 1.16 -25.12 -17.36
N VAL A 13 1.20 -24.02 -18.11
CA VAL A 13 2.31 -23.06 -18.09
C VAL A 13 1.76 -21.66 -17.93
N VAL A 14 2.29 -20.93 -16.95
CA VAL A 14 2.09 -19.50 -16.77
C VAL A 14 3.43 -18.81 -17.04
N LEU A 15 3.40 -17.81 -17.92
CA LEU A 15 4.56 -16.96 -18.21
C LEU A 15 4.32 -15.61 -17.57
N LEU A 16 5.23 -15.21 -16.69
CA LEU A 16 5.26 -13.89 -16.07
C LEU A 16 6.39 -13.11 -16.73
N THR A 17 6.03 -12.08 -17.47
CA THR A 17 7.00 -11.24 -18.17
C THR A 17 7.28 -10.02 -17.31
N HIS A 18 8.54 -9.83 -16.94
CA HIS A 18 9.02 -8.63 -16.26
C HIS A 18 9.28 -7.51 -17.30
N PRO A 19 9.08 -6.22 -16.94
CA PRO A 19 9.29 -5.09 -17.86
C PRO A 19 10.69 -4.98 -18.48
N ASP A 20 11.72 -5.52 -17.84
CA ASP A 20 13.10 -5.58 -18.39
C ASP A 20 13.27 -6.66 -19.48
N GLY A 21 12.21 -7.39 -19.82
CA GLY A 21 12.18 -8.45 -20.82
C GLY A 21 12.48 -9.84 -20.28
N ASN A 22 12.79 -9.99 -19.00
CA ASN A 22 12.93 -11.31 -18.37
C ASN A 22 11.58 -12.03 -18.30
N VAL A 23 11.58 -13.34 -18.52
CA VAL A 23 10.36 -14.16 -18.45
C VAL A 23 10.55 -15.23 -17.38
N LEU A 24 9.75 -15.17 -16.32
CA LEU A 24 9.63 -16.24 -15.35
C LEU A 24 8.58 -17.24 -15.84
N LYS A 25 8.97 -18.50 -15.96
CA LYS A 25 8.08 -19.60 -16.35
C LYS A 25 7.70 -20.42 -15.12
N LEU A 26 6.43 -20.40 -14.76
CA LEU A 26 5.85 -21.34 -13.81
C LEU A 26 5.20 -22.47 -14.61
N GLN A 27 5.55 -23.73 -14.32
CA GLN A 27 4.95 -24.88 -14.99
C GLN A 27 4.70 -26.01 -14.01
N VAL A 28 3.62 -26.75 -14.24
CA VAL A 28 3.34 -28.03 -13.58
C VAL A 28 3.21 -29.11 -14.66
N GLY A 29 3.78 -30.28 -14.41
CA GLY A 29 3.55 -31.47 -15.23
C GLY A 29 2.61 -32.42 -14.49
N TYR A 30 1.63 -32.96 -15.18
CA TYR A 30 0.62 -33.87 -14.63
C TYR A 30 0.25 -34.95 -15.64
N LEU A 31 -0.33 -36.06 -15.19
CA LEU A 31 -0.55 -37.23 -16.06
C LEU A 31 -1.68 -37.02 -17.08
N ASP A 32 -2.78 -36.39 -16.65
CA ASP A 32 -3.92 -36.01 -17.48
C ASP A 32 -4.75 -34.91 -16.80
N GLY A 33 -5.77 -34.39 -17.50
CA GLY A 33 -6.61 -33.29 -16.99
C GLY A 33 -7.41 -33.56 -15.70
N THR A 34 -7.46 -34.81 -15.20
CA THR A 34 -8.11 -35.18 -13.93
C THR A 34 -7.12 -35.33 -12.76
N ASP A 35 -5.83 -35.19 -13.03
CA ASP A 35 -4.78 -35.27 -12.03
C ASP A 35 -4.96 -34.17 -10.95
N PRO A 36 -5.02 -34.52 -9.65
CA PRO A 36 -5.18 -33.56 -8.56
C PRO A 36 -4.11 -32.45 -8.55
N LEU A 37 -2.90 -32.73 -9.05
CA LEU A 37 -1.84 -31.73 -9.15
C LEU A 37 -2.23 -30.56 -10.04
N ARG A 38 -3.01 -30.82 -11.10
CA ARG A 38 -3.53 -29.76 -11.97
C ARG A 38 -4.48 -28.85 -11.21
N GLN A 39 -5.40 -29.41 -10.42
CA GLN A 39 -6.36 -28.61 -9.64
C GLN A 39 -5.67 -27.79 -8.55
N VAL A 40 -4.66 -28.35 -7.88
CA VAL A 40 -3.83 -27.62 -6.91
C VAL A 40 -3.08 -26.49 -7.62
N PHE A 41 -2.48 -26.74 -8.78
CA PHE A 41 -1.80 -25.71 -9.55
C PHE A 41 -2.73 -24.58 -9.97
N GLN A 42 -3.92 -24.91 -10.47
CA GLN A 42 -4.93 -23.89 -10.82
C GLN A 42 -5.35 -23.09 -9.59
N THR A 43 -5.55 -23.74 -8.43
CA THR A 43 -5.85 -23.03 -7.17
C THR A 43 -4.73 -22.07 -6.78
N VAL A 44 -3.47 -22.46 -6.95
CA VAL A 44 -2.32 -21.58 -6.71
C VAL A 44 -2.32 -20.42 -7.69
N VAL A 45 -2.46 -20.68 -8.99
CA VAL A 45 -2.49 -19.63 -10.03
C VAL A 45 -3.65 -18.66 -9.82
N ASP A 46 -4.84 -19.15 -9.49
CA ASP A 46 -6.03 -18.34 -9.22
C ASP A 46 -5.93 -17.52 -7.92
N SER A 47 -5.10 -17.97 -6.98
CA SER A 47 -4.81 -17.23 -5.75
C SER A 47 -3.83 -16.07 -5.95
N LEU A 48 -3.06 -16.10 -7.05
CA LEU A 48 -2.17 -14.99 -7.41
C LEU A 48 -3.03 -13.82 -7.91
N GLY A 49 -2.80 -12.64 -7.32
CA GLY A 49 -3.24 -11.37 -7.88
C GLY A 49 -2.23 -10.93 -8.94
N PHE A 50 -2.72 -10.48 -10.09
CA PHE A 50 -1.87 -9.90 -11.12
C PHE A 50 -2.42 -8.53 -11.48
N ASP A 51 -1.65 -7.49 -11.16
CA ASP A 51 -1.93 -6.16 -11.67
C ASP A 51 -1.69 -6.13 -13.17
N THR A 52 -2.54 -5.40 -13.90
CA THR A 52 -2.37 -5.24 -15.35
C THR A 52 -1.38 -4.11 -15.58
N ILE A 53 -0.23 -4.44 -16.17
CA ILE A 53 0.82 -3.48 -16.51
C ILE A 53 0.78 -3.25 -18.02
N GLY A 54 0.66 -1.99 -18.44
CA GLY A 54 0.69 -1.58 -19.83
C GLY A 54 2.04 -1.82 -20.50
N ALA A 55 2.07 -1.73 -21.83
CA ALA A 55 3.27 -2.01 -22.63
C ALA A 55 4.47 -1.09 -22.30
N THR A 56 4.22 0.04 -21.64
CA THR A 56 5.18 1.05 -21.18
C THR A 56 5.61 0.87 -19.73
N GLY A 57 5.07 -0.12 -19.00
CA GLY A 57 5.39 -0.38 -17.59
C GLY A 57 4.48 0.32 -16.58
N GLU A 58 3.45 1.04 -17.05
CA GLU A 58 2.47 1.71 -16.19
C GLU A 58 1.38 0.76 -15.68
N VAL A 59 0.90 0.97 -14.46
CA VAL A 59 -0.22 0.20 -13.91
C VAL A 59 -1.53 0.64 -14.57
N GLU A 60 -2.15 -0.24 -15.35
CA GLU A 60 -3.45 -0.02 -15.99
C GLU A 60 -4.61 -0.38 -15.05
N ALA A 61 -4.46 -1.46 -14.27
CA ALA A 61 -5.48 -1.91 -13.32
C ALA A 61 -4.85 -2.63 -12.11
N ILE A 62 -5.33 -2.28 -10.91
CA ILE A 62 -4.96 -2.92 -9.64
C ILE A 62 -5.96 -4.02 -9.28
N ASP A 63 -5.48 -5.14 -8.78
CA ASP A 63 -6.31 -6.19 -8.19
C ASP A 63 -6.59 -5.96 -6.69
N TYR A 64 -7.75 -5.42 -6.38
CA TYR A 64 -8.16 -5.14 -4.99
C TYR A 64 -8.70 -6.35 -4.21
N ARG A 65 -8.72 -7.56 -4.77
CA ARG A 65 -9.34 -8.73 -4.13
C ARG A 65 -8.67 -9.11 -2.81
N HIS A 66 -7.34 -9.00 -2.73
CA HIS A 66 -6.60 -9.31 -1.50
C HIS A 66 -6.93 -8.32 -0.39
N LEU A 67 -6.91 -7.01 -0.70
CA LEU A 67 -7.37 -5.97 0.22
C LEU A 67 -8.80 -6.22 0.71
N GLN A 68 -9.72 -6.52 -0.22
CA GLN A 68 -11.10 -6.81 0.11
C GLN A 68 -11.23 -8.02 1.05
N ALA A 69 -10.45 -9.07 0.83
CA ALA A 69 -10.45 -10.27 1.66
C ALA A 69 -9.98 -9.96 3.09
N HIS A 70 -8.86 -9.25 3.24
CA HIS A 70 -8.33 -8.84 4.55
C HIS A 70 -9.33 -7.97 5.31
N LEU A 71 -9.93 -6.97 4.64
CA LEU A 71 -10.93 -6.10 5.24
C LEU A 71 -12.19 -6.87 5.67
N MET A 72 -12.68 -7.79 4.84
CA MET A 72 -13.84 -8.62 5.15
C MET A 72 -13.57 -9.56 6.34
N ALA A 73 -12.34 -10.05 6.48
CA ALA A 73 -11.91 -10.88 7.60
C ALA A 73 -11.62 -10.08 8.89
N GLY A 74 -11.60 -8.74 8.83
CA GLY A 74 -11.21 -7.89 9.96
C GLY A 74 -9.69 -7.93 10.25
N GLU A 75 -8.88 -8.33 9.28
CA GLU A 75 -7.43 -8.39 9.37
C GLU A 75 -6.81 -7.01 9.10
N TRP A 76 -7.09 -6.06 10.00
CA TRP A 76 -6.78 -4.64 9.80
C TRP A 76 -5.31 -4.34 9.50
N GLN A 77 -4.39 -5.09 10.11
CA GLN A 77 -2.95 -4.93 9.86
C GLN A 77 -2.55 -5.38 8.44
N ALA A 78 -3.12 -6.50 7.96
CA ALA A 78 -2.85 -6.99 6.61
C ALA A 78 -3.47 -6.07 5.56
N ALA A 79 -4.70 -5.59 5.81
CA ALA A 79 -5.36 -4.62 4.95
C ALA A 79 -4.59 -3.29 4.86
N ASP A 80 -4.02 -2.83 5.97
CA ASP A 80 -3.18 -1.62 6.02
C ASP A 80 -1.90 -1.77 5.18
N LEU A 81 -1.20 -2.90 5.35
CA LEU A 81 0.00 -3.23 4.57
C LEU A 81 -0.31 -3.29 3.07
N GLU A 82 -1.38 -3.98 2.70
CA GLU A 82 -1.83 -4.10 1.32
C GLU A 82 -2.19 -2.74 0.72
N THR A 83 -2.90 -1.90 1.48
CA THR A 83 -3.25 -0.54 1.03
C THR A 83 -2.02 0.31 0.76
N ARG A 84 -1.01 0.25 1.65
CA ARG A 84 0.25 0.97 1.45
C ARG A 84 1.03 0.45 0.24
N SER A 85 1.00 -0.86 0.00
CA SER A 85 1.61 -1.46 -1.19
C SER A 85 0.93 -0.96 -2.47
N ILE A 86 -0.40 -0.99 -2.53
CA ILE A 86 -1.16 -0.48 -3.69
C ILE A 86 -0.87 1.01 -3.94
N LEU A 87 -0.90 1.85 -2.90
CA LEU A 87 -0.59 3.27 -3.03
C LEU A 87 0.83 3.49 -3.55
N GLN A 88 1.80 2.68 -3.11
CA GLN A 88 3.18 2.75 -3.60
C GLN A 88 3.26 2.43 -5.10
N GLN A 89 2.54 1.41 -5.57
CA GLN A 89 2.50 1.03 -6.98
C GLN A 89 1.87 2.13 -7.86
N LEU A 90 0.85 2.82 -7.34
CA LEU A 90 0.15 3.87 -8.08
C LEU A 90 0.92 5.21 -8.15
N ILE A 91 1.80 5.47 -7.18
CA ILE A 91 2.48 6.77 -7.02
C ILE A 91 3.95 6.72 -7.47
N SER A 92 4.60 5.55 -7.47
CA SER A 92 6.05 5.45 -7.72
C SER A 92 6.41 5.07 -9.15
N THR A 93 7.45 5.73 -9.68
CA THR A 93 8.15 5.37 -10.93
C THR A 93 9.55 4.78 -10.69
N TYR A 94 10.00 4.65 -9.44
CA TYR A 94 11.32 4.12 -9.09
C TYR A 94 11.28 3.05 -8.00
N ASP A 95 12.23 2.11 -8.09
CA ASP A 95 12.45 0.91 -7.26
C ASP A 95 12.84 1.19 -5.80
N TYR A 96 12.91 2.45 -5.38
CA TYR A 96 13.21 2.80 -3.99
C TYR A 96 11.92 3.01 -3.21
N PHE A 97 11.84 2.29 -2.09
CA PHE A 97 10.83 2.50 -1.08
C PHE A 97 10.78 3.98 -0.69
N TYR A 98 9.61 4.57 -0.93
CA TYR A 98 9.28 5.98 -0.81
C TYR A 98 9.60 6.82 -2.06
N PRO A 99 8.58 7.41 -2.71
CA PRO A 99 8.81 8.28 -3.85
C PRO A 99 9.73 9.42 -3.43
N SER A 100 10.55 9.94 -4.34
CA SER A 100 10.73 11.40 -4.36
C SER A 100 9.33 12.00 -4.51
N ILE A 101 8.61 12.21 -3.41
CA ILE A 101 7.33 12.93 -3.39
C ILE A 101 7.67 14.40 -3.63
N GLU A 102 8.15 14.69 -4.84
CA GLU A 102 7.74 15.90 -5.52
C GLU A 102 6.22 15.73 -5.76
N ALA A 103 5.47 16.83 -5.68
CA ALA A 103 4.01 16.83 -5.78
C ALA A 103 3.46 15.97 -6.94
N ASP A 104 4.27 15.88 -8.00
CA ASP A 104 4.08 15.15 -9.24
C ASP A 104 3.64 13.68 -9.07
N GLY A 105 4.12 12.96 -8.06
CA GLY A 105 3.74 11.54 -7.85
C GLY A 105 2.31 11.38 -7.32
N ILE A 106 1.85 12.30 -6.47
CA ILE A 106 0.49 12.25 -5.90
C ILE A 106 -0.56 12.60 -6.96
N GLU A 107 -0.20 13.44 -7.93
CA GLU A 107 -1.06 13.78 -9.06
C GLU A 107 -1.33 12.56 -9.96
N ALA A 108 -0.42 11.59 -10.00
CA ALA A 108 -0.60 10.34 -10.75
C ALA A 108 -1.64 9.40 -10.12
N LEU A 109 -1.93 9.53 -8.82
CA LEU A 109 -2.93 8.71 -8.14
C LEU A 109 -4.33 9.01 -8.71
N ARG A 110 -4.91 8.06 -9.46
CA ARG A 110 -6.22 8.22 -10.10
C ARG A 110 -7.33 8.27 -9.04
N CYS A 111 -8.33 9.12 -9.28
CA CYS A 111 -9.47 9.21 -8.36
C CYS A 111 -10.27 7.90 -8.28
N GLU A 112 -10.32 7.11 -9.35
CA GLU A 112 -10.97 5.81 -9.37
C GLU A 112 -10.35 4.86 -8.33
N ASP A 113 -9.02 4.75 -8.30
CA ASP A 113 -8.31 3.90 -7.35
C ASP A 113 -8.52 4.37 -5.91
N LEU A 114 -8.44 5.69 -5.68
CA LEU A 114 -8.65 6.30 -4.36
C LEU A 114 -10.08 6.03 -3.86
N GLN A 115 -11.08 6.13 -4.74
CA GLN A 115 -12.48 5.84 -4.44
C GLN A 115 -12.71 4.35 -4.14
N ILE A 116 -12.05 3.43 -4.87
CA ILE A 116 -12.15 1.99 -4.60
C ILE A 116 -11.55 1.66 -3.23
N LEU A 117 -10.34 2.15 -2.95
CA LEU A 117 -9.69 1.96 -1.66
C LEU A 117 -10.56 2.48 -0.50
N ASP A 118 -11.07 3.72 -0.62
CA ASP A 118 -11.93 4.32 0.41
C ASP A 118 -13.25 3.56 0.58
N ALA A 119 -13.90 3.16 -0.52
CA ALA A 119 -15.16 2.42 -0.46
C ALA A 119 -14.99 1.06 0.24
N LEU A 120 -13.89 0.36 -0.01
CA LEU A 120 -13.57 -0.91 0.67
C LEU A 120 -13.36 -0.68 2.17
N TRP A 121 -12.50 0.26 2.55
CA TRP A 121 -12.24 0.58 3.95
C TRP A 121 -13.51 1.02 4.69
N SER A 122 -14.27 1.94 4.12
CA SER A 122 -15.51 2.46 4.69
C SER A 122 -16.55 1.35 4.87
N ARG A 123 -16.74 0.49 3.86
CA ARG A 123 -17.71 -0.61 3.91
C ARG A 123 -17.45 -1.58 5.05
N TYR A 124 -16.21 -2.05 5.20
CA TYR A 124 -15.89 -3.09 6.17
C TYR A 124 -15.60 -2.55 7.57
N SER A 125 -15.30 -1.25 7.70
CA SER A 125 -15.11 -0.58 9.01
C SER A 125 -16.35 0.16 9.53
N ASN A 126 -17.48 0.08 8.81
CA ASN A 126 -18.69 0.87 9.10
C ASN A 126 -18.40 2.39 9.14
N GLY A 127 -17.63 2.87 8.17
CA GLY A 127 -17.25 4.27 7.99
C GLY A 127 -16.23 4.79 9.02
N ARG A 128 -15.65 3.95 9.87
CA ARG A 128 -14.67 4.36 10.88
C ARG A 128 -13.28 4.61 10.29
N TYR A 129 -12.91 3.81 9.30
CA TYR A 129 -11.61 3.84 8.63
C TYR A 129 -11.80 4.13 7.15
N GLY A 130 -10.72 4.57 6.50
CA GLY A 130 -10.72 5.06 5.13
C GLY A 130 -10.34 6.54 5.03
N PHE A 131 -10.09 6.96 3.79
CA PHE A 131 -9.67 8.31 3.46
C PHE A 131 -10.79 9.33 3.67
N THR A 132 -12.07 8.96 3.50
CA THR A 132 -13.21 9.82 3.86
C THR A 132 -13.20 10.14 5.36
N ALA A 133 -12.99 9.13 6.22
CA ALA A 133 -12.93 9.31 7.66
C ALA A 133 -11.75 10.22 8.07
N GLN A 134 -10.57 9.99 7.47
CA GLN A 134 -9.39 10.84 7.67
C GLN A 134 -9.64 12.27 7.20
N HIS A 135 -10.25 12.43 6.03
CA HIS A 135 -10.54 13.72 5.44
C HIS A 135 -11.49 14.56 6.30
N GLN A 136 -12.50 13.93 6.92
CA GLN A 136 -13.37 14.59 7.89
C GLN A 136 -12.58 15.13 9.09
N VAL A 137 -11.67 14.33 9.65
CA VAL A 137 -10.78 14.78 10.72
C VAL A 137 -9.89 15.93 10.23
N TRP A 138 -9.27 15.80 9.06
CA TRP A 138 -8.40 16.81 8.46
C TRP A 138 -9.09 18.17 8.24
N ARG A 139 -10.35 18.17 7.77
CA ARG A 139 -11.16 19.37 7.55
C ARG A 139 -11.70 20.00 8.82
N SER A 140 -11.79 19.24 9.91
CA SER A 140 -12.18 19.79 11.22
C SER A 140 -11.10 20.67 11.85
N LEU A 141 -9.86 20.56 11.40
CA LEU A 141 -8.73 21.34 11.89
C LEU A 141 -8.73 22.75 11.30
N THR A 142 -8.70 23.77 12.16
CA THR A 142 -8.66 25.20 11.76
C THR A 142 -7.23 25.75 11.62
N VAL A 143 -6.22 24.88 11.66
CA VAL A 143 -4.81 25.26 11.61
C VAL A 143 -4.39 25.53 10.16
N ILE A 144 -3.78 26.69 9.92
CA ILE A 144 -3.32 27.11 8.58
C ILE A 144 -1.91 26.60 8.29
N ASP A 145 -1.04 26.57 9.30
CA ASP A 145 0.34 26.09 9.15
C ASP A 145 0.34 24.59 8.79
N PRO A 146 0.94 24.18 7.66
CA PRO A 146 0.84 22.82 7.13
C PRO A 146 1.51 21.79 8.04
N THR A 147 2.62 22.15 8.69
CA THR A 147 3.35 21.25 9.60
C THR A 147 2.54 21.03 10.88
N ILE A 148 2.10 22.11 11.53
CA ILE A 148 1.29 22.03 12.75
C ILE A 148 -0.05 21.33 12.45
N ARG A 149 -0.64 21.56 11.27
CA ARG A 149 -1.87 20.88 10.87
C ARG A 149 -1.67 19.37 10.77
N ALA A 150 -0.59 18.93 10.13
CA ALA A 150 -0.27 17.50 10.04
C ALA A 150 -0.04 16.88 11.42
N GLU A 151 0.68 17.55 12.31
CA GLU A 151 0.88 17.09 13.69
C GLU A 151 -0.45 16.97 14.45
N ARG A 152 -1.32 17.98 14.36
CA ARG A 152 -2.65 17.96 14.98
C ARG A 152 -3.53 16.85 14.43
N PHE A 153 -3.46 16.61 13.13
CA PHE A 153 -4.13 15.47 12.52
C PHE A 153 -3.60 14.16 13.10
N GLY A 154 -2.28 13.96 13.10
CA GLY A 154 -1.62 12.78 13.66
C GLY A 154 -1.98 12.54 15.13
N GLN A 155 -2.15 13.59 15.93
CA GLN A 155 -2.64 13.48 17.31
C GLN A 155 -4.10 12.99 17.38
N HIS A 156 -5.00 13.49 16.52
CA HIS A 156 -6.40 13.07 16.50
C HIS A 156 -6.58 11.62 16.05
N VAL A 157 -5.84 11.21 15.02
CA VAL A 157 -5.88 9.83 14.51
C VAL A 157 -4.91 8.90 15.24
N GLN A 158 -4.26 9.36 16.32
CA GLN A 158 -3.30 8.58 17.12
C GLN A 158 -2.12 7.98 16.34
N TRP A 159 -1.58 8.73 15.38
CA TRP A 159 -0.31 8.44 14.71
C TRP A 159 0.89 9.11 15.37
N GLN A 160 0.67 9.95 16.39
CA GLN A 160 1.74 10.51 17.19
C GLN A 160 1.79 9.94 18.62
N ARG A 161 2.99 9.92 19.17
CA ARG A 161 3.28 9.69 20.58
C ARG A 161 3.23 11.02 21.33
N ALA A 162 2.98 10.92 22.65
CA ALA A 162 3.11 12.07 23.54
C ALA A 162 4.58 12.40 23.85
N GLU A 163 5.44 11.38 23.86
CA GLU A 163 6.85 11.50 24.21
C GLU A 163 7.72 10.69 23.24
N PRO A 164 8.98 11.12 23.01
CA PRO A 164 9.93 10.39 22.16
C PRO A 164 10.35 9.05 22.79
N LEU A 165 10.79 8.09 21.98
CA LEU A 165 11.28 6.80 22.50
C LEU A 165 12.76 6.87 22.86
N PRO A 166 13.15 6.45 24.07
CA PRO A 166 14.56 6.40 24.44
C PRO A 166 15.28 5.25 23.72
N ASN A 167 16.53 5.49 23.33
CA ASN A 167 17.46 4.48 22.79
C ASN A 167 17.03 3.81 21.47
N THR A 168 16.24 4.49 20.62
CA THR A 168 15.97 4.02 19.26
C THR A 168 16.65 4.93 18.23
N PRO A 169 17.03 4.41 17.04
CA PRO A 169 17.62 5.23 15.98
C PRO A 169 16.76 6.44 15.60
N PHE A 170 15.43 6.28 15.61
CA PHE A 170 14.44 7.32 15.32
C PHE A 170 13.81 7.91 16.59
N GLY A 171 14.55 7.90 17.71
CA GLY A 171 14.02 8.20 19.03
C GLY A 171 13.47 9.61 19.20
N SER A 172 13.91 10.56 18.38
CA SER A 172 13.41 11.95 18.32
C SER A 172 12.05 12.09 17.64
N SER A 173 11.68 11.19 16.74
CA SER A 173 10.39 11.26 16.04
C SER A 173 9.24 10.91 16.97
N LEU A 174 8.21 11.77 16.95
CA LEU A 174 6.94 11.52 17.63
C LEU A 174 5.98 10.69 16.78
N TRP A 175 6.27 10.49 15.49
CA TRP A 175 5.42 9.64 14.65
C TRP A 175 5.60 8.17 15.06
N ARG A 176 4.47 7.50 15.28
CA ARG A 176 4.42 6.05 15.52
C ARG A 176 4.81 5.31 14.26
N SER A 177 5.48 4.18 14.41
CA SER A 177 5.66 3.24 13.32
C SER A 177 4.49 2.25 13.24
N ASP A 178 4.47 1.43 12.19
CA ASP A 178 3.46 0.39 11.98
C ASP A 178 3.36 -0.59 13.16
N THR A 179 4.45 -0.88 13.85
CA THR A 179 4.45 -1.81 14.99
C THR A 179 3.78 -1.26 16.25
N GLU A 180 3.41 0.02 16.27
CA GLU A 180 2.80 0.71 17.42
C GLU A 180 1.36 1.15 17.19
N LEU A 181 0.81 0.85 16.01
CA LEU A 181 -0.56 1.19 15.65
C LEU A 181 -1.55 0.22 16.27
N THR A 182 -2.80 0.67 16.38
CA THR A 182 -3.90 -0.12 16.94
C THR A 182 -4.73 -0.70 15.79
N TYR A 183 -4.48 -1.96 15.44
CA TYR A 183 -5.16 -2.68 14.37
C TYR A 183 -6.43 -3.38 14.84
N THR A 184 -7.30 -2.64 15.51
CA THR A 184 -8.58 -3.14 16.04
C THR A 184 -9.66 -2.11 15.77
N THR A 185 -10.92 -2.45 16.02
CA THR A 185 -12.06 -1.53 15.92
C THR A 185 -12.10 -0.45 17.01
N ASP A 186 -11.29 -0.60 18.05
CA ASP A 186 -11.21 0.35 19.18
C ASP A 186 -10.36 1.58 18.84
N ALA A 187 -9.61 1.54 17.73
CA ALA A 187 -8.85 2.67 17.25
C ALA A 187 -9.78 3.85 16.88
N PRO A 188 -9.28 5.10 16.95
CA PRO A 188 -10.07 6.28 16.64
C PRO A 188 -10.47 6.34 15.16
N ILE A 189 -11.49 7.15 14.87
CA ILE A 189 -11.93 7.40 13.50
C ILE A 189 -10.75 7.97 12.68
N GLY A 190 -10.55 7.43 11.48
CA GLY A 190 -9.45 7.81 10.59
C GLY A 190 -8.08 7.20 10.94
N HIS A 191 -7.99 6.33 11.95
CA HIS A 191 -6.70 5.70 12.32
C HIS A 191 -6.09 4.87 11.18
N LEU A 192 -6.91 4.24 10.35
CA LEU A 192 -6.47 3.42 9.22
C LEU A 192 -7.15 3.88 7.93
N PRO A 193 -6.52 3.66 6.75
CA PRO A 193 -5.16 3.13 6.57
C PRO A 193 -4.06 4.14 6.97
N TRP A 194 -2.93 3.65 7.48
CA TRP A 194 -1.78 4.45 7.88
C TRP A 194 -0.92 4.86 6.69
N SER A 195 -0.40 6.08 6.74
CA SER A 195 0.35 6.70 5.63
C SER A 195 1.87 6.77 5.86
N GLY A 196 2.39 6.13 6.90
CA GLY A 196 3.81 6.15 7.19
C GLY A 196 4.60 5.01 6.53
N VAL A 197 5.90 4.98 6.80
CA VAL A 197 6.84 4.00 6.24
C VAL A 197 7.02 2.84 7.21
N SER A 198 7.00 1.60 6.69
CA SER A 198 7.17 0.41 7.53
C SER A 198 8.49 0.45 8.30
N SER A 199 8.45 0.03 9.57
CA SER A 199 9.66 -0.10 10.40
C SER A 199 10.71 -0.96 9.73
N LEU A 200 10.30 -2.07 9.07
CA LEU A 200 11.21 -2.98 8.39
C LEU A 200 11.95 -2.30 7.22
N THR A 201 11.26 -1.43 6.49
CA THR A 201 11.90 -0.64 5.42
C THR A 201 12.97 0.28 5.99
N LEU A 202 12.66 1.00 7.06
CA LEU A 202 13.60 1.89 7.71
C LEU A 202 14.81 1.13 8.28
N GLU A 203 14.58 -0.03 8.89
CA GLU A 203 15.64 -0.92 9.37
C GLU A 203 16.56 -1.38 8.23
N ARG A 204 16.01 -1.81 7.10
CA ARG A 204 16.80 -2.19 5.93
C ARG A 204 17.62 -1.03 5.38
N MET A 205 17.07 0.18 5.32
CA MET A 205 17.82 1.38 4.90
C MET A 205 19.00 1.68 5.83
N LEU A 206 18.85 1.42 7.14
CA LEU A 206 19.93 1.56 8.12
C LEU A 206 20.99 0.46 7.98
N GLU A 207 20.58 -0.79 7.74
CA GLU A 207 21.48 -1.95 7.60
C GLU A 207 22.25 -1.95 6.27
N GLU A 208 21.60 -1.58 5.17
CA GLU A 208 22.20 -1.47 3.83
C GLU A 208 23.16 -0.26 3.73
N GLY A 209 23.16 0.64 4.73
CA GLY A 209 24.11 1.74 4.88
C GLY A 209 25.56 1.36 5.22
N GLY A 210 25.93 0.07 5.13
CA GLY A 210 27.27 -0.43 5.38
C GLY A 210 28.34 0.11 4.42
N LEU A 211 29.41 0.70 4.99
CA LEU A 211 30.70 1.06 4.36
C LEU A 211 30.61 1.72 2.96
N GLY A 212 29.90 2.85 2.89
CA GLY A 212 30.15 3.88 1.88
C GLY A 212 28.96 4.21 1.01
N CYS A 213 27.97 4.92 1.57
CA CYS A 213 27.16 5.95 0.92
C CYS A 213 26.18 6.51 1.95
N GLY A 214 26.45 7.71 2.47
CA GLY A 214 25.63 8.37 3.51
C GLY A 214 24.25 8.85 3.06
N SER A 215 23.71 8.37 1.93
CA SER A 215 22.37 8.74 1.45
C SER A 215 21.30 8.02 2.26
N CYS A 216 21.34 6.68 2.30
CA CYS A 216 20.24 5.87 2.82
C CYS A 216 19.94 6.11 4.32
N THR A 217 20.97 6.32 5.14
CA THR A 217 20.79 6.63 6.57
C THR A 217 20.14 8.00 6.76
N ILE A 218 20.63 9.02 6.06
CA ILE A 218 20.10 10.39 6.13
C ILE A 218 18.67 10.43 5.58
N ASP A 219 18.40 9.73 4.49
CA ASP A 219 17.07 9.57 3.89
C ASP A 219 16.11 8.89 4.88
N ALA A 220 16.56 7.85 5.60
CA ALA A 220 15.75 7.19 6.63
C ALA A 220 15.36 8.15 7.77
N PHE A 221 16.28 9.01 8.23
CA PHE A 221 15.98 10.04 9.23
C PHE A 221 14.96 11.06 8.71
N TYR A 222 15.17 11.61 7.51
CA TYR A 222 14.25 12.57 6.90
C TYR A 222 12.84 12.00 6.69
N ILE A 223 12.75 10.73 6.28
CA ILE A 223 11.48 10.01 6.10
C ILE A 223 10.75 9.87 7.44
N SER A 224 11.47 9.60 8.53
CA SER A 224 10.88 9.35 9.84
C SER A 224 10.42 10.62 10.58
N GLU A 225 10.97 11.80 10.26
CA GLU A 225 10.72 13.05 11.01
C GLU A 225 9.79 14.01 10.26
N ASP A 226 10.24 14.62 9.17
CA ASP A 226 9.57 15.79 8.56
C ASP A 226 8.73 15.47 7.32
N ARG A 227 9.00 14.33 6.68
CA ARG A 227 8.46 14.05 5.34
C ARG A 227 7.01 13.61 5.35
N LEU A 228 6.58 12.92 6.41
CA LEU A 228 5.19 12.50 6.56
C LEU A 228 4.24 13.70 6.63
N ALA A 229 4.64 14.79 7.30
CA ALA A 229 3.83 16.01 7.34
C ALA A 229 3.60 16.61 5.95
N HIS A 230 4.65 16.69 5.13
CA HIS A 230 4.56 17.19 3.75
C HIS A 230 3.68 16.29 2.89
N TYR A 231 3.87 14.97 2.99
CA TYR A 231 3.05 13.99 2.30
C TYR A 231 1.56 14.14 2.64
N LEU A 232 1.22 14.23 3.93
CA LEU A 232 -0.17 14.32 4.37
C LEU A 232 -0.87 15.55 3.81
N ASN A 233 -0.19 16.68 3.70
CA ASN A 233 -0.77 17.88 3.10
C ASN A 233 -1.13 17.66 1.63
N ALA A 234 -0.21 17.12 0.83
CA ALA A 234 -0.46 16.86 -0.59
C ALA A 234 -1.47 15.73 -0.82
N PHE A 235 -1.37 14.65 -0.05
CA PHE A 235 -2.29 13.52 -0.13
C PHE A 235 -3.72 13.94 0.25
N MET A 236 -3.90 14.69 1.34
CA MET A 236 -5.24 15.16 1.74
C MET A 236 -5.83 16.17 0.75
N ALA A 237 -5.01 16.94 0.04
CA ALA A 237 -5.49 17.77 -1.06
C ALA A 237 -6.02 16.91 -2.22
N ARG A 238 -5.31 15.83 -2.58
CA ARG A 238 -5.76 14.86 -3.60
C ARG A 238 -7.04 14.13 -3.17
N VAL A 239 -7.15 13.78 -1.88
CA VAL A 239 -8.37 13.19 -1.31
C VAL A 239 -9.55 14.15 -1.41
N ASP A 240 -9.38 15.43 -1.08
CA ASP A 240 -10.44 16.44 -1.21
C ASP A 240 -10.91 16.56 -2.66
N GLU A 241 -9.98 16.61 -3.62
CA GLU A 241 -10.29 16.64 -5.06
C GLU A 241 -11.10 15.41 -5.50
N CYS A 242 -10.64 14.20 -5.17
CA CYS A 242 -11.23 12.97 -5.67
C CYS A 242 -12.55 12.56 -4.97
N LEU A 243 -12.74 12.94 -3.71
CA LEU A 243 -13.89 12.49 -2.91
C LEU A 243 -14.97 13.57 -2.71
N CYS A 244 -14.68 14.87 -2.85
CA CYS A 244 -15.71 15.91 -2.73
C CYS A 244 -16.57 16.09 -4.00
N ASP A 245 -16.07 15.73 -5.18
CA ASP A 245 -16.85 15.86 -6.43
C ASP A 245 -18.05 14.89 -6.49
N GLN A 246 -18.03 13.80 -5.72
CA GLN A 246 -19.18 12.88 -5.63
C GLN A 246 -20.37 13.47 -4.84
N ALA A 247 -20.10 14.27 -3.80
CA ALA A 247 -21.17 14.89 -3.00
C ALA A 247 -21.99 15.89 -3.82
N ARG A 248 -21.35 16.62 -4.75
CA ARG A 248 -22.04 17.55 -5.67
C ARG A 248 -22.80 16.85 -6.79
N SER A 249 -22.37 15.66 -7.19
CA SER A 249 -22.97 14.87 -8.28
C SER A 249 -24.25 14.15 -7.83
N GLN A 250 -24.30 13.69 -6.57
CA GLN A 250 -25.47 13.00 -6.00
C GLN A 250 -26.57 13.97 -5.53
N GLU A 251 -26.26 15.24 -5.28
CA GLU A 251 -27.28 16.28 -4.99
C GLU A 251 -27.96 16.83 -6.26
N GLN A 252 -27.50 16.44 -7.46
CA GLN A 252 -28.02 16.91 -8.75
C GLN A 252 -28.79 15.84 -9.54
N SER A 253 -28.97 14.62 -9.00
CA SER A 253 -29.82 13.55 -9.60
C SER A 253 -31.03 13.24 -8.73
#